data_AF-A0A9W8R5N4-F1
#
_entry.id   AF-A0A9W8R5N4-F1
#
_cell.length_a   1.000
_cell.length_b   1.000
_cell.length_c   1.000
_cell.angle_alpha   90.00
_cell.angle_beta   90.00
_cell.angle_gamma   90.00
#
_symmetry.space_group_name_H-M   'P 1'
#
loop_
_entity.id
_entity.type
_entity.pdbx_description
1 polymer ?
#
loop_
_entity_poly.entity_id
_entity_poly.type
_entity_poly.pdbx_seq_one_letter_code
_entity_poly.pdbx_strand_id
1 'polypeptide(L)'
;MDPLSITAGCVALLGNLASAGLAISNFIHGYKEAAEDFVTITRELAELRAIASTLQRDCDNSSASSIPIELRPQIAAILKNCDAVVLQVQSLVDKYMASGKKGAAKWALRGREDVTKLQSPSRKLSRMTRL
;
A
#
# COMPACT_ATOMS: atom_id res chain seq x y z
N MET A 1 4.99 19.73 -9.94
CA MET A 1 5.29 18.33 -10.28
C MET A 1 4.91 18.11 -11.73
N ASP A 2 5.85 17.70 -12.55
CA ASP A 2 5.66 17.41 -13.98
C ASP A 2 5.16 15.97 -14.18
N PRO A 3 4.70 15.59 -15.39
CA PRO A 3 4.12 14.27 -15.65
C PRO A 3 5.12 13.13 -15.45
N LEU A 4 6.41 13.35 -15.73
CA LEU A 4 7.44 12.33 -15.53
C LEU A 4 7.61 12.04 -14.03
N SER A 5 7.54 13.06 -13.19
CA SER A 5 7.52 12.89 -11.73
C SER A 5 6.32 12.08 -11.23
N ILE A 6 5.15 12.20 -11.88
CA ILE A 6 3.96 11.38 -11.55
C ILE A 6 4.19 9.93 -11.98
N THR A 7 4.65 9.70 -13.21
CA THR A 7 5.02 8.37 -13.70
C THR A 7 6.03 7.70 -12.77
N ALA A 8 7.10 8.41 -12.38
CA ALA A 8 8.10 7.91 -11.45
C ALA A 8 7.49 7.55 -10.08
N GLY A 9 6.56 8.37 -9.57
CA GLY A 9 5.81 8.08 -8.36
C GLY A 9 4.97 6.80 -8.47
N CYS A 10 4.30 6.58 -9.61
CA CYS A 10 3.57 5.34 -9.88
C CYS A 10 4.50 4.13 -9.97
N VAL A 11 5.65 4.24 -10.65
CA VAL A 11 6.66 3.18 -10.73
C VAL A 11 7.13 2.77 -9.32
N ALA A 12 7.50 3.75 -8.49
CA ALA A 12 7.95 3.51 -7.12
C ALA A 12 6.86 2.82 -6.29
N LEU A 13 5.63 3.32 -6.36
CA LEU A 13 4.49 2.74 -5.64
C LEU A 13 4.22 1.29 -6.09
N LEU A 14 4.26 1.00 -7.40
CA LEU A 14 4.09 -0.35 -7.92
C LEU A 14 5.18 -1.31 -7.43
N GLY A 15 6.43 -0.85 -7.36
CA GLY A 15 7.54 -1.60 -6.79
C GLY A 15 7.31 -1.92 -5.31
N ASN A 16 6.92 -0.93 -4.53
CA ASN A 16 6.65 -1.10 -3.10
C ASN A 16 5.42 -2.00 -2.85
N LEU A 17 4.37 -1.89 -3.67
CA LEU A 17 3.20 -2.78 -3.63
C LEU A 17 3.58 -4.25 -3.90
N ALA A 18 4.47 -4.49 -4.86
CA ALA A 18 4.97 -5.83 -5.16
C ALA A 18 5.76 -6.41 -3.98
N SER A 19 6.65 -5.62 -3.38
CA SER A 19 7.42 -6.01 -2.18
C SER A 19 6.50 -6.34 -1.00
N ALA A 20 5.54 -5.46 -0.70
CA ALA A 20 4.55 -5.67 0.36
C ALA A 20 3.72 -6.94 0.14
N GLY A 21 3.26 -7.18 -1.08
CA GLY A 21 2.52 -8.39 -1.43
C GLY A 21 3.34 -9.67 -1.21
N LEU A 22 4.62 -9.67 -1.59
CA LEU A 22 5.54 -10.79 -1.36
C LEU A 22 5.78 -11.02 0.13
N ALA A 23 6.02 -9.96 0.90
CA ALA A 23 6.24 -10.06 2.34
C ALA A 23 5.02 -10.64 3.07
N ILE A 24 3.81 -10.13 2.77
CA ILE A 24 2.56 -10.67 3.32
C ILE A 24 2.40 -12.14 2.93
N SER A 25 2.64 -12.51 1.67
CA SER A 25 2.51 -13.90 1.22
C SER A 25 3.46 -14.84 1.96
N ASN A 26 4.72 -14.43 2.14
CA ASN A 26 5.71 -15.19 2.90
C ASN A 26 5.32 -15.29 4.39
N PHE A 27 4.77 -14.22 4.96
CA PHE A 27 4.28 -14.21 6.33
C PHE A 27 3.12 -15.19 6.54
N ILE A 28 2.13 -15.18 5.65
CA ILE A 28 0.99 -16.11 5.69
C ILE A 28 1.45 -17.56 5.50
N HIS A 29 2.44 -17.80 4.65
CA HIS A 29 3.04 -19.12 4.50
C HIS A 29 3.69 -19.62 5.81
N GLY A 30 4.33 -18.72 6.56
CA GLY A 30 4.92 -19.02 7.86
C GLY A 30 3.89 -19.12 9.01
N TYR A 31 2.78 -18.39 8.90
CA TYR A 31 1.77 -18.22 9.95
C TYR A 31 0.37 -18.18 9.33
N LYS A 32 -0.20 -19.35 9.04
CA LYS A 32 -1.48 -19.47 8.31
C LYS A 32 -2.64 -18.76 9.02
N GLU A 33 -2.61 -18.69 10.34
CA GLU A 33 -3.60 -18.00 11.17
C GLU A 33 -3.63 -16.49 10.92
N ALA A 34 -2.55 -15.91 10.38
CA ALA A 34 -2.50 -14.51 9.98
C ALA A 34 -3.26 -14.19 8.69
N ALA A 35 -3.63 -15.22 7.90
CA ALA A 35 -4.25 -15.02 6.60
C ALA A 35 -5.50 -14.13 6.68
N GLU A 36 -6.39 -14.42 7.64
CA GLU A 36 -7.64 -13.67 7.83
C GLU A 36 -7.40 -12.19 8.14
N ASP A 37 -6.37 -11.90 8.93
CA ASP A 37 -6.03 -10.53 9.33
C ASP A 37 -5.55 -9.69 8.13
N PHE A 38 -4.95 -10.34 7.11
CA PHE A 38 -4.43 -9.65 5.92
C PHE A 38 -5.40 -9.60 4.74
N VAL A 39 -6.53 -10.32 4.74
CA VAL A 39 -7.48 -10.36 3.61
C VAL A 39 -7.85 -8.97 3.11
N THR A 40 -8.21 -8.07 4.04
CA THR A 40 -8.60 -6.70 3.68
C THR A 40 -7.43 -5.91 3.12
N ILE A 41 -6.25 -6.01 3.74
CA ILE A 41 -5.05 -5.30 3.30
C ILE A 41 -4.64 -5.78 1.90
N THR A 42 -4.58 -7.09 1.67
CA THR A 42 -4.21 -7.65 0.36
C THR A 42 -5.17 -7.21 -0.74
N ARG A 43 -6.48 -7.13 -0.45
CA ARG A 43 -7.47 -6.57 -1.37
C ARG A 43 -7.21 -5.10 -1.68
N GLU A 44 -7.00 -4.28 -0.66
CA GLU A 44 -6.71 -2.85 -0.81
C GLU A 44 -5.40 -2.61 -1.60
N LEU A 45 -4.35 -3.41 -1.36
CA LEU A 45 -3.10 -3.35 -2.13
C LEU A 45 -3.32 -3.71 -3.62
N ALA A 46 -4.18 -4.70 -3.91
CA ALA A 46 -4.51 -5.06 -5.28
C ALA A 46 -5.29 -3.94 -6.00
N GLU A 47 -6.24 -3.31 -5.30
CA GLU A 47 -6.98 -2.14 -5.81
C GLU A 47 -6.02 -0.98 -6.09
N LEU A 48 -5.14 -0.64 -5.14
CA LEU A 48 -4.13 0.40 -5.32
C LEU A 48 -3.20 0.11 -6.50
N ARG A 49 -2.79 -1.15 -6.69
CA ARG A 49 -1.98 -1.57 -7.84
C ARG A 49 -2.70 -1.30 -9.15
N ALA A 50 -3.98 -1.67 -9.26
CA ALA A 50 -4.77 -1.44 -10.47
C ALA A 50 -4.88 0.06 -10.81
N ILE A 51 -5.10 0.90 -9.79
CA ILE A 51 -5.17 2.36 -9.93
C ILE A 51 -3.81 2.92 -10.37
N ALA A 52 -2.72 2.56 -9.70
CA ALA A 52 -1.37 3.04 -10.00
C ALA A 52 -0.90 2.60 -11.41
N SER A 53 -1.21 1.37 -11.82
CA SER A 53 -0.91 0.89 -13.18
C SER A 53 -1.72 1.61 -14.25
N THR A 54 -2.98 1.96 -13.97
CA THR A 54 -3.81 2.74 -14.90
C THR A 54 -3.28 4.16 -15.03
N LEU A 55 -2.99 4.83 -13.90
CA LEU A 55 -2.43 6.18 -13.89
C LEU A 55 -1.07 6.25 -14.60
N GLN A 56 -0.19 5.26 -14.39
CA GLN A 56 1.08 5.14 -15.11
C GLN A 56 0.83 5.04 -16.62
N ARG A 57 -0.04 4.14 -17.05
CA ARG A 57 -0.36 3.94 -18.48
C ARG A 57 -0.91 5.21 -19.12
N ASP A 58 -1.76 5.95 -18.41
CA ASP A 58 -2.34 7.21 -18.90
C ASP A 58 -1.29 8.32 -19.01
N CYS A 59 -0.26 8.31 -18.15
CA CYS A 59 0.88 9.21 -18.25
C CYS A 59 1.83 8.83 -19.41
N ASP A 60 2.04 7.53 -19.64
CA ASP A 60 2.96 7.03 -20.66
C ASP A 60 2.38 7.17 -22.08
N ASN A 61 1.07 7.00 -22.24
CA ASN A 61 0.38 7.09 -23.53
C ASN A 61 -0.01 8.51 -23.93
N SER A 62 0.00 9.45 -22.99
CA SER A 62 -0.33 10.84 -23.26
C SER A 62 0.93 11.67 -23.41
N SER A 63 0.99 12.51 -24.44
CA SER A 63 2.04 13.50 -24.62
C SER A 63 1.96 14.56 -23.51
N ALA A 64 2.42 14.25 -22.28
CA ALA A 64 2.64 15.13 -21.12
C ALA A 64 1.48 16.07 -20.71
N SER A 65 0.33 16.00 -21.36
CA SER A 65 -0.74 17.02 -21.35
C SER A 65 -2.09 16.52 -20.85
N SER A 66 -2.28 15.20 -20.64
CA SER A 66 -3.57 14.66 -20.16
C SER A 66 -3.90 15.02 -18.72
N ILE A 67 -2.89 15.20 -17.85
CA ILE A 67 -3.13 15.55 -16.45
C ILE A 67 -3.14 17.08 -16.30
N PRO A 68 -4.29 17.68 -15.95
CA PRO A 68 -4.40 19.10 -15.65
C PRO A 68 -3.38 19.53 -14.60
N ILE A 69 -2.71 20.66 -14.83
CA ILE A 69 -1.59 21.09 -13.98
C ILE A 69 -2.01 21.33 -12.53
N GLU A 70 -3.27 21.71 -12.33
CA GLU A 70 -3.91 21.97 -11.04
C GLU A 70 -4.11 20.69 -10.21
N LEU A 71 -4.25 19.53 -10.87
CA LEU A 71 -4.47 18.24 -10.21
C LEU A 71 -3.15 17.53 -9.86
N ARG A 72 -2.03 17.89 -10.50
CA ARG A 72 -0.73 17.24 -10.29
C ARG A 72 -0.26 17.24 -8.83
N PRO A 73 -0.38 18.34 -8.06
CA PRO A 73 0.01 18.34 -6.64
C PRO A 73 -0.85 17.39 -5.79
N GLN A 74 -2.15 17.27 -6.11
CA GLN A 74 -3.06 16.39 -5.39
C GLN A 74 -2.74 14.93 -5.66
N ILE A 75 -2.51 14.57 -6.93
CA ILE A 75 -2.08 13.23 -7.34
C ILE A 75 -0.75 12.86 -6.67
N ALA A 76 0.22 13.78 -6.65
CA ALA A 76 1.49 13.59 -5.97
C ALA A 76 1.33 13.28 -4.47
N ALA A 77 0.50 14.05 -3.79
CA ALA A 77 0.23 13.87 -2.37
C ALA A 77 -0.44 12.51 -2.09
N ILE A 78 -1.40 12.10 -2.94
CA ILE A 78 -2.05 10.80 -2.85
C ILE A 78 -1.03 9.68 -3.04
N LEU A 79 -0.21 9.72 -4.09
CA LEU A 79 0.82 8.69 -4.35
C LEU A 79 1.79 8.56 -3.17
N LYS A 80 2.26 9.68 -2.61
CA LYS A 80 3.12 9.69 -1.43
C LYS A 80 2.45 9.07 -0.20
N ASN A 81 1.17 9.35 0.01
CA ASN A 81 0.42 8.77 1.12
C ASN A 81 0.21 7.26 0.94
N CYS A 82 -0.12 6.81 -0.27
CA CYS A 82 -0.20 5.38 -0.61
C CYS A 82 1.14 4.69 -0.35
N ASP A 83 2.23 5.29 -0.81
CA ASP A 83 3.58 4.76 -0.62
C ASP A 83 3.94 4.60 0.86
N ALA A 84 3.65 5.61 1.66
CA ALA A 84 3.87 5.58 3.11
C ALA A 84 3.04 4.49 3.81
N VAL A 85 1.79 4.23 3.37
CA VAL A 85 0.96 3.16 3.93
C VAL A 85 1.51 1.79 3.55
N VAL A 86 1.93 1.60 2.29
CA VAL A 86 2.52 0.35 1.81
C VAL A 86 3.81 0.03 2.56
N LEU A 87 4.68 1.01 2.78
CA LEU A 87 5.91 0.85 3.57
C LEU A 87 5.63 0.53 5.05
N GLN A 88 4.56 1.07 5.63
CA GLN A 88 4.14 0.71 6.99
C GLN A 88 3.66 -0.74 7.08
N VAL A 89 2.89 -1.22 6.09
CA VAL A 89 2.46 -2.62 5.99
C VAL A 89 3.69 -3.53 5.89
N GLN A 90 4.63 -3.21 4.99
CA GLN A 90 5.88 -3.94 4.83
C GLN A 90 6.69 -4.01 6.13
N SER A 91 6.90 -2.85 6.78
CA SER A 91 7.64 -2.77 8.04
C SER A 91 6.98 -3.57 9.17
N LEU A 92 5.64 -3.60 9.22
CA LEU A 92 4.93 -4.40 10.21
C LEU A 92 5.18 -5.90 9.99
N VAL A 93 5.08 -6.36 8.74
CA VAL A 93 5.33 -7.76 8.40
C VAL A 93 6.78 -8.15 8.74
N ASP A 94 7.75 -7.31 8.36
CA ASP A 94 9.17 -7.55 8.64
C ASP A 94 9.48 -7.63 10.13
N LYS A 95 8.85 -6.76 10.95
CA LYS A 95 8.98 -6.77 12.42
C LYS A 95 8.60 -8.13 13.02
N TYR A 96 7.52 -8.75 12.54
CA TYR A 96 7.09 -10.06 13.05
C TYR A 96 7.89 -11.21 12.45
N MET A 97 8.32 -11.12 11.18
CA MET A 97 9.24 -12.11 10.56
C MET A 97 10.60 -12.16 11.26
N ALA A 98 11.19 -10.99 11.56
CA ALA A 98 12.48 -10.88 12.26
C ALA A 98 12.45 -11.51 13.67
N SER A 99 11.27 -11.72 14.24
CA SER A 99 11.10 -12.37 15.53
C SER A 99 11.24 -13.90 15.49
N GLY A 100 11.48 -14.49 14.32
CA GLY A 100 11.74 -15.92 14.13
C GLY A 100 10.64 -16.79 14.72
N LYS A 101 11.01 -17.86 15.46
CA LYS A 101 10.05 -18.79 16.09
C LYS A 101 9.09 -18.12 17.09
N LYS A 102 9.41 -16.92 17.61
CA LYS A 102 8.53 -16.14 18.50
C LYS A 102 7.58 -15.21 17.73
N GLY A 103 7.73 -15.10 16.40
CA GLY A 103 6.91 -14.29 15.51
C GLY A 103 5.44 -14.71 15.54
N ALA A 104 5.15 -16.01 15.41
CA ALA A 104 3.79 -16.56 15.50
C ALA A 104 3.09 -16.17 16.81
N ALA A 105 3.77 -16.39 17.94
CA ALA A 105 3.20 -16.12 19.25
C ALA A 105 2.99 -14.61 19.47
N LYS A 106 3.94 -13.77 19.04
CA LYS A 106 3.78 -12.31 19.07
C LYS A 106 2.65 -11.83 18.16
N TRP A 107 2.47 -12.47 17.01
CA TRP A 107 1.37 -12.21 16.09
C TRP A 107 0.02 -12.57 16.72
N ALA A 108 -0.12 -13.78 17.25
CA ALA A 108 -1.34 -14.24 17.91
C ALA A 108 -1.75 -13.34 19.10
N LEU A 109 -0.77 -12.74 19.80
CA LEU A 109 -1.04 -11.88 20.96
C LEU A 109 -1.34 -10.42 20.62
N ARG A 110 -0.70 -9.86 19.58
CA ARG A 110 -0.75 -8.40 19.29
C ARG A 110 -0.87 -8.01 17.82
N GLY A 111 -0.69 -8.96 16.90
CA GLY A 111 -0.66 -8.71 15.45
C GLY A 111 -1.96 -8.11 14.92
N ARG A 112 -3.10 -8.65 15.35
CA ARG A 112 -4.42 -8.14 14.97
C ARG A 112 -4.64 -6.68 15.37
N GLU A 113 -4.19 -6.27 16.55
CA GLU A 113 -4.30 -4.87 17.00
C GLU A 113 -3.44 -3.93 16.13
N ASP A 114 -2.21 -4.34 15.82
CA ASP A 114 -1.30 -3.55 15.00
C ASP A 114 -1.80 -3.45 13.53
N VAL A 115 -2.40 -4.50 12.98
CA VAL A 115 -3.10 -4.48 11.68
C VAL A 115 -4.29 -3.53 11.69
N THR A 116 -5.09 -3.55 12.76
CA THR A 116 -6.28 -2.69 12.88
C THR A 116 -5.88 -1.20 12.93
N LYS A 117 -4.71 -0.89 13.51
CA LYS A 117 -4.13 0.47 13.52
C LYS A 117 -3.77 0.94 12.11
N LEU A 118 -3.25 0.07 11.24
CA LEU A 118 -2.96 0.39 9.83
C LEU A 118 -4.23 0.70 9.02
N GLN A 119 -5.37 0.15 9.41
CA GLN A 119 -6.68 0.42 8.77
C GLN A 119 -7.36 1.70 9.31
N SER A 120 -6.86 2.29 10.40
CA SER A 120 -7.43 3.50 10.99
C SER A 120 -7.25 4.78 10.13
N PRO A 121 -6.13 4.99 9.42
CA PRO A 121 -5.98 6.09 8.47
C PRO A 121 -6.81 5.87 7.19
N SER A 122 -6.91 4.64 6.69
CA SER A 122 -7.77 4.26 5.53
C SER A 122 -9.25 4.58 5.80
N ARG A 123 -9.72 4.33 7.03
CA ARG A 123 -11.06 4.73 7.48
C ARG A 123 -11.28 6.24 7.57
N LYS A 124 -10.24 7.02 7.89
CA LYS A 124 -10.34 8.50 7.92
C LYS A 124 -10.47 9.07 6.50
N LEU A 125 -9.74 8.53 5.53
CA LEU A 125 -9.88 8.89 4.12
C LEU A 125 -11.27 8.54 3.58
N SER A 126 -11.78 7.34 3.87
CA SER A 126 -13.14 6.91 3.46
C SER A 126 -14.28 7.76 4.05
N ARG A 127 -14.04 8.47 5.17
CA ARG A 127 -15.00 9.42 5.75
C ARG A 127 -14.90 10.83 5.15
N MET A 128 -13.73 11.23 4.67
CA MET A 128 -13.53 12.53 4.03
C MET A 128 -14.07 12.58 2.59
N THR A 129 -14.20 11.44 1.90
CA THR A 129 -14.79 11.35 0.54
C THR A 129 -16.33 11.25 0.54
N ARG A 130 -16.99 11.33 1.70
CA ARG A 130 -18.46 11.33 1.85
C ARG A 130 -19.04 12.70 2.26
N LEU A 131 -18.32 13.79 2.01
CA LEU A 131 -18.80 15.16 2.16
C LEU A 131 -18.66 15.90 0.85
#